data_AF-A0A0P0NDM9-F1
#
_entry.id   AF-A0A0P0NDM9-F1
#
_cell.length_a   1.000
_cell.length_b   1.000
_cell.length_c   1.000
_cell.angle_alpha   90.00
_cell.angle_beta   90.00
_cell.angle_gamma   90.00
#
_symmetry.space_group_name_H-M   'P 1'
#
loop_
_entity.id
_entity.type
_entity.pdbx_description
1 polymer ?
#
loop_
_entity_poly.entity_id
_entity_poly.type
_entity_poly.pdbx_seq_one_letter_code
_entity_poly.pdbx_strand_id
1 'polypeptide(L)'
;METRFEETIPSIPLRKTSLVWTKIAVAATILFALSIAFYFYNIPYKTGIAPREQLSQSKINPVHQKAMLTLADGRRITLDEAENGEIAEQGGVIITKTKDGQLVYEGSANEGSVTEKSTTEGSASTAAARGNAPNKIETPKGGQYQVNLPDGTKVWLNAASSLSYPVSFTGDKREVKLLGEAYFEVAKNKNMPFVVYSKGQEVEVLGTHFNVNAYPDEAKTKTTLLEGSVKVKLLVAKGTALLKPGQQSVYEGDQLDVNAIDVAEVIAWKEGYFLFQDEDIRSIMRKIARWYDVEIVYAANISPKEIGGRISRNKSLDYVLRTLSRTDKFNFKVEGRRVTVMP
;
A
#
# COMPACT_ATOMS: atom_id res chain seq x y z
N MET A 1 70.12 -54.21 -89.55
CA MET A 1 70.96 -53.35 -88.68
C MET A 1 70.25 -52.02 -88.60
N GLU A 2 69.91 -51.62 -87.38
CA GLU A 2 69.04 -50.49 -87.02
C GLU A 2 69.49 -49.15 -87.59
N THR A 3 68.56 -48.22 -87.79
CA THR A 3 68.83 -46.79 -87.68
C THR A 3 67.60 -46.06 -87.15
N ARG A 4 67.89 -45.08 -86.32
CA ARG A 4 67.11 -44.56 -85.19
C ARG A 4 66.27 -43.35 -85.63
N PHE A 5 65.02 -43.29 -85.20
CA PHE A 5 64.16 -42.12 -85.35
C PHE A 5 64.56 -41.02 -84.36
N GLU A 6 64.63 -39.77 -84.81
CA GLU A 6 64.74 -38.58 -83.97
C GLU A 6 63.74 -37.55 -84.49
N GLU A 7 62.63 -37.40 -83.75
CA GLU A 7 61.55 -36.46 -84.05
C GLU A 7 61.78 -35.20 -83.22
N THR A 8 61.95 -34.05 -83.87
CA THR A 8 62.20 -32.76 -83.20
C THR A 8 60.88 -32.04 -82.93
N ILE A 9 60.53 -31.86 -81.66
CA ILE A 9 59.35 -31.10 -81.24
C ILE A 9 59.72 -29.62 -81.10
N PRO A 10 58.98 -28.68 -81.70
CA PRO A 10 59.23 -27.24 -81.53
C PRO A 10 58.83 -26.77 -80.11
N SER A 11 59.71 -26.00 -79.46
CA SER A 11 59.48 -25.44 -78.14
C SER A 11 58.59 -24.18 -78.20
N ILE A 12 57.46 -24.22 -77.49
CA ILE A 12 56.55 -23.08 -77.33
C ILE A 12 57.13 -22.14 -76.25
N PRO A 13 57.32 -20.84 -76.50
CA PRO A 13 57.78 -19.93 -75.47
C PRO A 13 56.70 -19.71 -74.39
N LEU A 14 57.05 -19.98 -73.13
CA LEU A 14 56.21 -19.68 -71.98
C LEU A 14 56.04 -18.17 -71.82
N ARG A 15 54.83 -17.66 -72.06
CA ARG A 15 54.45 -16.27 -71.87
C ARG A 15 54.53 -15.91 -70.38
N LYS A 16 55.51 -15.09 -69.99
CA LYS A 16 55.62 -14.50 -68.64
C LYS A 16 54.35 -13.68 -68.35
N THR A 17 53.40 -14.26 -67.61
CA THR A 17 52.24 -13.52 -67.10
C THR A 17 52.72 -12.46 -66.12
N SER A 18 52.44 -11.20 -66.41
CA SER A 18 53.02 -10.06 -65.70
C SER A 18 52.60 -10.03 -64.22
N LEU A 19 53.56 -9.74 -63.34
CA LEU A 19 53.40 -9.46 -61.89
C LEU A 19 52.24 -8.52 -61.53
N VAL A 20 51.73 -7.76 -62.49
CA VAL A 20 50.59 -6.87 -62.33
C VAL A 20 49.30 -7.66 -62.09
N TRP A 21 49.08 -8.79 -62.78
CA TRP A 21 47.88 -9.60 -62.60
C TRP A 21 47.84 -10.31 -61.24
N THR A 22 48.99 -10.71 -60.71
CA THR A 22 49.08 -11.29 -59.36
C THR A 22 48.84 -10.25 -58.28
N LYS A 23 49.32 -9.00 -58.46
CA LYS A 23 49.00 -7.89 -57.55
C LYS A 23 47.52 -7.50 -57.59
N ILE A 24 46.90 -7.50 -58.78
CA ILE A 24 45.46 -7.25 -58.95
C ILE A 24 44.66 -8.37 -58.27
N ALA A 25 45.07 -9.63 -58.43
CA ALA A 25 44.39 -10.76 -57.79
C ALA A 25 44.46 -10.67 -56.25
N VAL A 26 45.61 -10.30 -55.68
CA VAL A 26 45.76 -10.10 -54.22
C VAL A 26 44.93 -8.92 -53.71
N ALA A 27 44.88 -7.81 -54.45
CA ALA A 27 44.03 -6.69 -54.07
C ALA A 27 42.53 -7.05 -54.10
N ALA A 28 42.11 -7.85 -55.09
CA ALA A 28 40.72 -8.31 -55.21
C ALA A 28 40.30 -9.24 -54.07
N THR A 29 41.18 -10.15 -53.62
CA THR A 29 40.87 -11.05 -52.49
C THR A 29 40.76 -10.30 -51.17
N ILE A 30 41.61 -9.29 -50.94
CA ILE A 30 41.53 -8.43 -49.75
C ILE A 30 40.22 -7.63 -49.74
N LEU A 31 39.85 -7.02 -50.87
CA LEU A 31 38.59 -6.28 -50.99
C LEU A 31 37.36 -7.18 -50.80
N PHE A 32 37.41 -8.41 -51.32
CA PHE A 32 36.34 -9.38 -51.14
C PHE A 32 36.20 -9.82 -49.68
N ALA A 33 37.32 -10.10 -49.00
CA ALA A 33 37.33 -10.45 -47.58
C ALA A 33 36.82 -9.29 -46.69
N LEU A 34 37.22 -8.05 -46.98
CA LEU A 34 36.74 -6.86 -46.29
C LEU A 34 35.25 -6.61 -46.54
N SER A 35 34.77 -6.86 -47.76
CA SER A 35 33.34 -6.72 -48.10
C SER A 35 32.49 -7.75 -47.36
N ILE A 36 32.97 -8.99 -47.26
CA ILE A 36 32.33 -10.05 -46.47
C ILE A 36 32.33 -9.66 -44.97
N ALA A 37 33.48 -9.23 -44.44
CA ALA A 37 33.57 -8.80 -43.04
C ALA A 37 32.65 -7.61 -42.75
N PHE A 38 32.58 -6.62 -43.65
CA PHE A 38 31.66 -5.49 -43.53
C PHE A 38 30.20 -5.93 -43.63
N TYR A 39 29.87 -6.87 -44.51
CA TYR A 39 28.53 -7.43 -44.61
C TYR A 39 28.12 -8.12 -43.31
N PHE A 40 28.98 -8.97 -42.73
CA PHE A 40 28.72 -9.63 -41.46
C PHE A 40 28.74 -8.69 -40.25
N TYR A 41 29.57 -7.63 -40.28
CA TYR A 41 29.57 -6.60 -39.26
C TYR A 41 28.27 -5.78 -39.24
N ASN A 42 27.67 -5.57 -40.42
CA ASN A 42 26.41 -4.83 -40.56
C ASN A 42 25.17 -5.74 -40.55
N ILE A 43 25.30 -7.05 -40.37
CA ILE A 43 24.15 -7.90 -40.05
C ILE A 43 23.86 -7.66 -38.56
N PRO A 44 22.77 -6.92 -38.22
CA PRO A 44 22.37 -6.83 -36.82
C PRO A 44 22.09 -8.24 -36.33
N TYR A 45 22.83 -8.69 -35.31
CA TYR A 45 22.49 -9.91 -34.59
C TYR A 45 21.07 -9.73 -34.07
N LYS A 46 20.08 -10.31 -34.76
CA LYS A 46 18.76 -10.54 -34.19
C LYS A 46 18.95 -11.62 -33.13
N THR A 47 19.42 -11.22 -31.96
CA THR A 47 19.13 -11.98 -30.74
C THR A 47 17.61 -12.07 -30.68
N GLY A 48 17.11 -13.27 -30.96
CA GLY A 48 15.71 -13.63 -30.82
C GLY A 48 15.33 -13.66 -29.34
N ILE A 49 15.39 -12.51 -28.69
CA ILE A 49 14.45 -12.14 -27.65
C ILE A 49 13.70 -11.01 -28.33
N ALA A 50 12.50 -11.29 -28.85
CA ALA A 50 11.58 -10.23 -29.22
C ALA A 50 11.65 -9.18 -28.10
N PRO A 51 11.79 -7.87 -28.39
CA PRO A 51 11.59 -6.87 -27.36
C PRO A 51 10.21 -7.20 -26.81
N ARG A 52 10.17 -7.75 -25.59
CA ARG A 52 8.92 -7.86 -24.85
C ARG A 52 8.48 -6.42 -24.85
N GLU A 53 7.44 -6.11 -25.62
CA GLU A 53 6.95 -4.74 -25.71
C GLU A 53 6.95 -4.25 -24.29
N GLN A 54 7.78 -3.22 -24.02
CA GLN A 54 7.58 -2.44 -22.83
C GLN A 54 6.25 -1.76 -23.08
N LEU A 55 5.17 -2.52 -22.90
CA LEU A 55 3.92 -2.00 -22.40
C LEU A 55 4.38 -1.13 -21.25
N SER A 56 4.28 0.16 -21.50
CA SER A 56 4.40 1.21 -20.52
C SER A 56 3.36 0.91 -19.43
N GLN A 57 3.65 -0.07 -18.57
CA GLN A 57 2.94 -0.31 -17.34
C GLN A 57 3.31 0.89 -16.50
N SER A 58 2.46 1.91 -16.55
CA SER A 58 2.44 3.04 -15.64
C SER A 58 2.82 2.53 -14.25
N LYS A 59 4.03 2.87 -13.81
CA LYS A 59 4.60 2.39 -12.56
C LYS A 59 3.73 2.90 -11.42
N ILE A 60 2.85 2.05 -10.90
CA ILE A 60 1.96 2.41 -9.79
C ILE A 60 2.83 2.57 -8.55
N ASN A 61 3.03 3.82 -8.16
CA ASN A 61 3.74 4.19 -6.95
C ASN A 61 2.73 4.40 -5.81
N PRO A 62 3.15 4.20 -4.55
CA PRO A 62 2.31 4.50 -3.40
C PRO A 62 1.98 5.99 -3.37
N VAL A 63 0.81 6.32 -2.81
CA VAL A 63 0.42 7.69 -2.55
C VAL A 63 0.71 7.98 -1.07
N HIS A 64 1.15 9.20 -0.76
CA HIS A 64 1.50 9.59 0.60
C HIS A 64 0.52 10.66 1.10
N GLN A 65 0.15 10.59 2.39
CA GLN A 65 -0.57 11.63 3.13
C GLN A 65 -1.83 12.20 2.45
N LYS A 66 -2.79 11.32 2.14
CA LYS A 66 -4.12 11.73 1.67
C LYS A 66 -5.19 11.42 2.71
N ALA A 67 -5.97 12.44 3.04
CA ALA A 67 -7.17 12.29 3.84
C ALA A 67 -8.15 13.42 3.56
N MET A 68 -9.40 13.15 3.90
CA MET A 68 -10.48 14.13 3.83
C MET A 68 -11.09 14.26 5.22
N LEU A 69 -11.22 15.49 5.68
CA LEU A 69 -11.92 15.84 6.91
C LEU A 69 -13.33 16.27 6.56
N THR A 70 -14.33 15.63 7.16
CA THR A 70 -15.73 16.06 7.15
C THR A 70 -16.07 16.60 8.53
N LEU A 71 -16.48 17.86 8.58
CA LEU A 71 -16.87 18.55 9.81
C LEU A 71 -18.32 18.25 10.18
N ALA A 72 -18.70 18.58 11.42
CA ALA A 72 -20.06 18.44 11.95
C ALA A 72 -21.13 19.13 11.08
N ASP A 73 -20.80 20.27 10.48
CA ASP A 73 -21.69 21.03 9.58
C ASP A 73 -21.88 20.35 8.20
N GLY A 74 -21.13 19.28 7.92
CA GLY A 74 -21.11 18.54 6.67
C GLY A 74 -20.08 19.04 5.65
N ARG A 75 -19.34 20.12 5.95
CA ARG A 75 -18.28 20.64 5.08
C ARG A 75 -17.14 19.63 4.97
N ARG A 76 -16.62 19.45 3.76
CA ARG A 76 -15.53 18.51 3.45
C ARG A 76 -14.28 19.29 3.06
N ILE A 77 -13.13 18.90 3.61
CA ILE A 77 -11.83 19.52 3.40
C ILE A 77 -10.86 18.42 2.96
N THR A 78 -10.35 18.53 1.74
CA THR A 78 -9.28 17.67 1.22
C THR A 78 -7.96 18.14 1.82
N LEU A 79 -7.38 17.35 2.73
CA LEU A 79 -6.25 17.80 3.55
C LEU A 79 -4.94 17.92 2.78
N ASP A 80 -4.76 17.17 1.68
CA ASP A 80 -3.61 17.29 0.79
C ASP A 80 -3.64 18.57 -0.05
N GLU A 81 -4.83 19.13 -0.32
CA GLU A 81 -5.00 20.37 -1.08
C GLU A 81 -5.08 21.61 -0.19
N ALA A 82 -5.41 21.44 1.09
CA ALA A 82 -5.50 22.54 2.05
C ALA A 82 -4.13 23.18 2.34
N GLU A 83 -4.11 24.50 2.47
CA GLU A 83 -2.93 25.23 2.94
C GLU A 83 -2.62 24.92 4.41
N ASN A 84 -1.37 25.13 4.81
CA ASN A 84 -0.98 25.00 6.22
C ASN A 84 -1.51 26.20 7.01
N GLY A 85 -1.94 25.96 8.25
CA GLY A 85 -2.59 26.95 9.10
C GLY A 85 -4.00 26.54 9.48
N GLU A 86 -4.80 27.52 9.88
CA GLU A 86 -6.21 27.31 10.22
C GLU A 86 -7.01 26.88 8.99
N ILE A 87 -7.70 25.75 9.09
CA ILE A 87 -8.53 25.21 8.01
C ILE A 87 -10.03 25.24 8.34
N ALA A 88 -10.37 25.33 9.63
CA ALA A 88 -11.74 25.43 10.10
C ALA A 88 -11.80 25.87 11.57
N GLU A 89 -12.94 26.43 11.96
CA GLU A 89 -13.33 26.65 13.36
C GLU A 89 -14.69 25.99 13.61
N GLN A 90 -14.83 25.31 14.75
CA GLN A 90 -16.07 24.66 15.16
C GLN A 90 -16.28 24.82 16.67
N GLY A 91 -17.32 25.56 17.07
CA GLY A 91 -17.71 25.67 18.48
C GLY A 91 -16.63 26.30 19.40
N GLY A 92 -15.77 27.17 18.86
CA GLY A 92 -14.63 27.76 19.57
C GLY A 92 -13.35 26.89 19.56
N VAL A 93 -13.38 25.75 18.85
CA VAL A 93 -12.18 24.94 18.58
C VAL A 93 -11.66 25.25 17.18
N ILE A 94 -10.41 25.69 17.11
CA ILE A 94 -9.68 25.96 15.88
C ILE A 94 -9.02 24.67 15.42
N ILE A 95 -9.20 24.33 14.14
CA ILE A 95 -8.61 23.17 13.49
C ILE A 95 -7.49 23.66 12.59
N THR A 96 -6.27 23.22 12.87
CA THR A 96 -5.06 23.65 12.19
C THR A 96 -4.37 22.48 11.49
N LYS A 97 -3.96 22.69 10.24
CA LYS A 97 -3.03 21.80 9.52
C LYS A 97 -1.60 22.28 9.74
N THR A 98 -0.79 21.46 10.39
CA THR A 98 0.63 21.75 10.63
C THR A 98 1.45 21.62 9.34
N LYS A 99 2.68 22.15 9.34
CA LYS A 99 3.62 22.04 8.21
C LYS A 99 3.97 20.59 7.85
N ASP A 100 3.90 19.69 8.83
CA ASP A 100 4.13 18.25 8.66
C ASP A 100 2.87 17.50 8.17
N GLY A 101 1.79 18.23 7.87
CA GLY A 101 0.54 17.69 7.39
C GLY A 101 -0.28 16.98 8.48
N GLN A 102 -0.09 17.34 9.76
CA GLN A 102 -0.91 16.80 10.86
C GLN A 102 -2.07 17.73 11.16
N LEU A 103 -3.19 17.16 11.61
CA LEU A 103 -4.28 17.95 12.18
C LEU A 103 -4.10 18.12 13.69
N VAL A 104 -4.28 19.35 14.16
CA VAL A 104 -4.25 19.75 15.57
C VAL A 104 -5.49 20.57 15.87
N TYR A 105 -6.04 20.38 17.08
CA TYR A 105 -7.21 21.09 17.59
C TYR A 105 -6.77 21.98 18.75
N GLU A 106 -7.06 23.28 18.67
CA GLU A 106 -6.69 24.27 19.68
C GLU A 106 -7.95 25.00 20.16
N GLY A 107 -8.05 25.21 21.48
CA GLY A 107 -9.20 25.85 22.12
C GLY A 107 -10.05 24.89 22.96
N SER A 108 -11.01 25.46 23.69
CA SER A 108 -12.03 24.71 24.43
C SER A 108 -13.35 24.92 23.73
N ALA A 109 -14.10 23.85 23.46
CA ALA A 109 -15.46 23.99 23.01
C ALA A 109 -16.25 24.80 24.04
N ASN A 110 -16.96 25.85 23.61
CA ASN A 110 -17.86 26.56 24.51
C ASN A 110 -18.99 25.60 24.90
N GLU A 111 -19.17 25.33 26.20
CA GLU A 111 -20.26 24.54 26.78
C GLU A 111 -21.63 25.25 26.66
N GLY A 112 -21.96 25.71 25.46
CA GLY A 112 -23.20 26.42 25.16
C GLY A 112 -23.96 25.68 24.08
N SER A 113 -24.58 24.54 24.44
CA SER A 113 -25.84 23.97 23.89
C SER A 113 -25.94 22.45 24.13
N VAL A 114 -25.68 21.98 25.35
CA VAL A 114 -26.23 20.69 25.82
C VAL A 114 -27.38 21.02 26.75
N THR A 115 -28.52 21.39 26.17
CA THR A 115 -29.80 21.17 26.85
C THR A 115 -30.43 19.97 26.17
N GLU A 116 -30.19 18.80 26.76
CA GLU A 116 -31.15 17.71 26.69
C GLU A 116 -32.49 18.25 27.20
N LYS A 117 -33.36 18.64 26.26
CA LYS A 117 -34.79 18.66 26.50
C LYS A 117 -35.42 17.79 25.43
N SER A 118 -35.37 16.49 25.69
CA SER A 118 -36.28 15.54 25.09
C SER A 118 -37.69 15.92 25.53
N THR A 119 -38.43 16.62 24.66
CA THR A 119 -39.89 16.61 24.68
C THR A 119 -40.42 17.06 23.32
N THR A 120 -41.13 16.11 22.71
CA THR A 120 -42.29 16.28 21.83
C THR A 120 -42.05 16.53 20.34
N GLU A 121 -42.64 15.60 19.59
CA GLU A 121 -42.87 15.54 18.15
C GLU A 121 -43.26 16.88 17.51
N GLY A 122 -42.64 17.20 16.38
CA GLY A 122 -43.03 18.31 15.51
C GLY A 122 -41.93 18.70 14.53
N SER A 123 -42.18 18.48 13.24
CA SER A 123 -41.26 18.81 12.14
C SER A 123 -40.74 20.25 12.17
N ALA A 124 -39.41 20.44 12.24
CA ALA A 124 -38.71 21.65 11.75
C ALA A 124 -37.20 21.43 11.54
N SER A 125 -36.77 21.49 10.27
CA SER A 125 -35.55 22.16 9.77
C SER A 125 -34.16 21.82 10.38
N THR A 126 -33.56 20.76 9.84
CA THR A 126 -32.18 20.51 9.33
C THR A 126 -30.93 21.38 9.63
N ALA A 127 -30.94 22.44 10.43
CA ALA A 127 -29.74 23.23 10.76
C ALA A 127 -29.27 23.09 12.21
N ALA A 128 -30.18 23.04 13.19
CA ALA A 128 -29.82 22.91 14.60
C ALA A 128 -29.28 21.52 14.99
N ALA A 129 -29.63 20.48 14.23
CA ALA A 129 -29.11 19.12 14.44
C ALA A 129 -27.66 18.92 13.94
N ARG A 130 -27.10 19.88 13.18
CA ARG A 130 -25.73 19.79 12.64
C ARG A 130 -24.64 20.26 13.60
N GLY A 131 -25.00 20.99 14.66
CA GLY A 131 -24.04 21.47 15.67
C GLY A 131 -23.42 20.37 16.53
N ASN A 132 -24.06 19.18 16.59
CA ASN A 132 -23.65 18.06 17.44
C ASN A 132 -23.24 16.80 16.63
N ALA A 133 -23.13 16.90 15.31
CA ALA A 133 -22.64 15.77 14.51
C ALA A 133 -21.13 15.55 14.73
N PRO A 134 -20.63 14.30 14.73
CA PRO A 134 -19.21 14.05 14.88
C PRO A 134 -18.43 14.49 13.64
N ASN A 135 -17.19 14.92 13.84
CA ASN A 135 -16.23 15.04 12.76
C ASN A 135 -15.83 13.64 12.27
N LYS A 136 -15.44 13.54 11.00
CA LYS A 136 -14.96 12.29 10.40
C LYS A 136 -13.74 12.57 9.56
N ILE A 137 -12.63 11.88 9.86
CA ILE A 137 -11.47 11.82 8.98
C ILE A 137 -11.46 10.49 8.23
N GLU A 138 -11.21 10.53 6.93
CA GLU A 138 -11.15 9.33 6.09
C GLU A 138 -9.91 9.35 5.18
N THR A 139 -9.25 8.20 5.08
CA THR A 139 -8.14 7.95 4.16
C THR A 139 -8.65 7.14 2.97
N PRO A 140 -8.43 7.57 1.72
CA PRO A 140 -8.76 6.75 0.56
C PRO A 140 -7.84 5.52 0.50
N LYS A 141 -8.11 4.60 -0.43
CA LYS A 141 -7.09 3.62 -0.82
C LYS A 141 -5.83 4.36 -1.29
N GLY A 142 -4.67 3.85 -0.89
CA GLY A 142 -3.37 4.49 -1.05
C GLY A 142 -3.14 5.72 -0.17
N GLY A 143 -4.09 6.15 0.65
CA GLY A 143 -3.89 7.17 1.66
C GLY A 143 -3.39 6.60 2.98
N GLN A 144 -2.67 7.40 3.75
CA GLN A 144 -2.50 7.20 5.19
C GLN A 144 -2.43 8.58 5.81
N TYR A 145 -2.84 8.73 7.06
CA TYR A 145 -2.85 10.06 7.67
C TYR A 145 -2.74 9.99 9.19
N GLN A 146 -2.14 11.02 9.79
CA GLN A 146 -2.06 11.16 11.25
C GLN A 146 -2.91 12.34 11.68
N VAL A 147 -3.79 12.10 12.66
CA VAL A 147 -4.59 13.13 13.34
C VAL A 147 -4.23 13.16 14.82
N ASN A 148 -4.07 14.35 15.38
CA ASN A 148 -4.01 14.55 16.82
C ASN A 148 -5.41 14.99 17.26
N LEU A 149 -6.06 14.19 18.10
CA LEU A 149 -7.41 14.43 18.59
C LEU A 149 -7.43 15.55 19.64
N PRO A 150 -8.61 16.13 19.96
CA PRO A 150 -8.73 17.23 20.92
C PRO A 150 -8.20 16.94 22.34
N ASP A 151 -8.15 15.67 22.75
CA ASP A 151 -7.60 15.25 24.05
C ASP A 151 -6.07 15.01 24.02
N GLY A 152 -5.41 15.27 22.89
CA GLY A 152 -3.99 15.01 22.67
C GLY A 152 -3.67 13.57 22.23
N THR A 153 -4.68 12.70 22.08
CA THR A 153 -4.49 11.35 21.54
C THR A 153 -4.03 11.42 20.07
N LYS A 154 -2.98 10.68 19.72
CA LYS A 154 -2.52 10.61 18.32
C LYS A 154 -3.06 9.35 17.66
N VAL A 155 -3.56 9.49 16.44
CA VAL A 155 -4.12 8.38 15.67
C VAL A 155 -3.55 8.38 14.26
N TRP A 156 -2.97 7.25 13.87
CA TRP A 156 -2.56 6.99 12.49
C TRP A 156 -3.65 6.13 11.85
N LEU A 157 -4.20 6.60 10.74
CA LEU A 157 -5.12 5.84 9.90
C LEU A 157 -4.36 5.22 8.74
N ASN A 158 -4.51 3.91 8.55
CA ASN A 158 -3.99 3.22 7.37
C ASN A 158 -4.90 3.47 6.14
N ALA A 159 -4.59 2.87 4.99
CA ALA A 159 -5.36 3.06 3.76
C ALA A 159 -6.77 2.48 3.82
N ALA A 160 -7.74 3.21 3.26
CA ALA A 160 -9.15 2.84 3.28
C ALA A 160 -9.73 2.73 4.70
N SER A 161 -9.37 3.67 5.57
CA SER A 161 -9.84 3.76 6.95
C SER A 161 -10.64 5.04 7.18
N SER A 162 -11.47 5.05 8.22
CA SER A 162 -12.09 6.27 8.72
C SER A 162 -12.26 6.26 10.22
N LEU A 163 -12.11 7.43 10.83
CA LEU A 163 -12.35 7.65 12.25
C LEU A 163 -13.37 8.77 12.42
N SER A 164 -14.43 8.51 13.18
CA SER A 164 -15.41 9.51 13.58
C SER A 164 -15.25 9.84 15.07
N TYR A 165 -15.25 11.13 15.41
CA TYR A 165 -14.96 11.64 16.75
C TYR A 165 -15.61 13.01 16.95
N PRO A 166 -15.95 13.40 18.19
CA PRO A 166 -16.50 14.72 18.44
C PRO A 166 -15.42 15.81 18.34
N VAL A 167 -15.82 17.06 18.11
CA VAL A 167 -14.90 18.22 18.10
C VAL A 167 -14.26 18.47 19.47
N SER A 168 -14.94 18.06 20.54
CA SER A 168 -14.43 18.02 21.91
C SER A 168 -15.03 16.82 22.63
N PHE A 169 -14.26 16.20 23.52
CA PHE A 169 -14.78 15.10 24.34
C PHE A 169 -15.44 15.65 25.60
N THR A 170 -16.74 15.39 25.75
CA THR A 170 -17.55 15.79 26.91
C THR A 170 -18.16 14.57 27.60
N GLY A 171 -18.50 14.67 28.89
CA GLY A 171 -19.11 13.59 29.66
C GLY A 171 -18.09 12.63 30.29
N ASP A 172 -18.44 11.35 30.39
CA ASP A 172 -17.67 10.36 31.17
C ASP A 172 -16.66 9.56 30.33
N LYS A 173 -16.75 9.62 29.00
CA LYS A 173 -15.93 8.81 28.08
C LYS A 173 -15.51 9.59 26.84
N ARG A 174 -14.32 9.26 26.32
CA ARG A 174 -13.80 9.75 25.03
C ARG A 174 -14.09 8.72 23.96
N GLU A 175 -15.18 8.87 23.24
CA GLU A 175 -15.67 7.85 22.31
C GLU A 175 -15.34 8.18 20.86
N VAL A 176 -14.85 7.18 20.12
CA VAL A 176 -14.59 7.27 18.68
C VAL A 176 -15.11 6.03 17.96
N LYS A 177 -15.44 6.17 16.67
CA LYS A 177 -15.87 5.06 15.80
C LYS A 177 -14.85 4.85 14.69
N LEU A 178 -14.31 3.65 14.59
CA LEU A 178 -13.31 3.26 13.60
C LEU A 178 -13.92 2.29 12.57
N LEU A 179 -13.62 2.56 11.30
CA LEU A 179 -13.73 1.60 10.20
C LEU A 179 -12.35 1.46 9.56
N GLY A 180 -11.93 0.22 9.29
CA GLY A 180 -10.61 -0.07 8.74
C GLY A 180 -9.56 -0.30 9.81
N GLU A 181 -8.34 0.19 9.60
CA GLU A 181 -7.22 0.03 10.53
C GLU A 181 -6.64 1.35 11.00
N ALA A 182 -6.37 1.43 12.30
CA ALA A 182 -5.72 2.55 12.93
C ALA A 182 -4.84 2.12 14.12
N TYR A 183 -3.75 2.87 14.30
CA TYR A 183 -2.87 2.80 15.44
C TYR A 183 -3.10 4.01 16.35
N PHE A 184 -3.21 3.77 17.65
CA PHE A 184 -3.58 4.77 18.65
C PHE A 184 -2.46 4.94 19.68
N GLU A 185 -2.11 6.20 19.94
CA GLU A 185 -1.37 6.61 21.14
C GLU A 185 -2.26 7.48 22.00
N VAL A 186 -2.95 6.83 22.95
CA VAL A 186 -3.99 7.47 23.76
C VAL A 186 -3.39 8.27 24.90
N ALA A 187 -3.79 9.55 24.99
CA ALA A 187 -3.44 10.42 26.10
C ALA A 187 -3.98 9.86 27.42
N LYS A 188 -3.14 9.84 28.46
CA LYS A 188 -3.49 9.28 29.77
C LYS A 188 -4.56 10.14 30.44
N ASN A 189 -5.72 9.55 30.70
CA ASN A 189 -6.77 10.16 31.51
C ASN A 189 -7.58 9.05 32.21
N LYS A 190 -7.36 8.89 33.52
CA LYS A 190 -8.01 7.85 34.33
C LYS A 190 -9.48 8.16 34.63
N ASN A 191 -9.86 9.43 34.59
CA ASN A 191 -11.21 9.88 34.94
C ASN A 191 -12.17 9.82 33.75
N MET A 192 -11.64 9.74 32.53
CA MET A 192 -12.43 9.71 31.30
C MET A 192 -11.82 8.68 30.33
N PRO A 193 -12.24 7.40 30.41
CA PRO A 193 -11.73 6.33 29.55
C PRO A 193 -11.90 6.64 28.06
N PHE A 194 -10.98 6.15 27.23
CA PHE A 194 -11.07 6.25 25.78
C PHE A 194 -11.65 4.95 25.21
N VAL A 195 -12.67 5.06 24.37
CA VAL A 195 -13.40 3.92 23.82
C VAL A 195 -13.41 3.97 22.30
N VAL A 196 -12.92 2.91 21.66
CA VAL A 196 -12.97 2.72 20.21
C VAL A 196 -14.06 1.70 19.89
N TYR A 197 -15.09 2.15 19.19
CA TYR A 197 -16.10 1.27 18.58
C TYR A 197 -15.65 0.86 17.18
N SER A 198 -15.67 -0.44 16.89
CA SER A 198 -15.32 -0.99 15.57
C SER A 198 -16.18 -2.21 15.24
N LYS A 199 -15.89 -2.91 14.13
CA LYS A 199 -16.66 -4.08 13.66
C LYS A 199 -16.76 -5.17 14.74
N GLY A 200 -17.91 -5.18 15.44
CA GLY A 200 -18.33 -6.17 16.43
C GLY A 200 -17.71 -6.08 17.83
N GLN A 201 -16.91 -5.04 18.10
CA GLN A 201 -16.25 -4.87 19.40
C GLN A 201 -16.19 -3.40 19.85
N GLU A 202 -16.13 -3.21 21.17
CA GLU A 202 -15.67 -1.98 21.84
C GLU A 202 -14.34 -2.24 22.53
N VAL A 203 -13.43 -1.25 22.45
CA VAL A 203 -12.09 -1.32 23.02
C VAL A 203 -11.92 -0.15 23.98
N GLU A 204 -11.78 -0.43 25.28
CA GLU A 204 -11.67 0.57 26.34
C GLU A 204 -10.25 0.62 26.92
N VAL A 205 -9.70 1.83 27.02
CA VAL A 205 -8.34 2.09 27.52
C VAL A 205 -8.27 3.37 28.36
N LEU A 206 -7.23 3.51 29.18
CA LEU A 206 -6.99 4.72 30.01
C LEU A 206 -5.78 5.56 29.56
N GLY A 207 -4.98 5.05 28.61
CA GLY A 207 -3.75 5.67 28.13
C GLY A 207 -2.75 4.59 27.72
N THR A 208 -2.69 4.30 26.43
CA THR A 208 -2.27 2.98 25.91
C THR A 208 -1.85 3.13 24.46
N HIS A 209 -0.86 2.33 24.05
CA HIS A 209 -0.44 2.16 22.66
C HIS A 209 -1.04 0.86 22.11
N PHE A 210 -1.90 0.94 21.10
CA PHE A 210 -2.57 -0.23 20.53
C PHE A 210 -2.93 -0.04 19.06
N ASN A 211 -3.14 -1.14 18.34
CA ASN A 211 -3.63 -1.15 16.97
C ASN A 211 -4.98 -1.86 16.90
N VAL A 212 -5.89 -1.35 16.09
CA VAL A 212 -7.15 -2.01 15.74
C VAL A 212 -7.21 -2.19 14.24
N ASN A 213 -7.41 -3.43 13.78
CA ASN A 213 -7.66 -3.77 12.38
C ASN A 213 -9.06 -4.37 12.28
N ALA A 214 -10.00 -3.59 11.73
CA ALA A 214 -11.42 -3.89 11.68
C ALA A 214 -12.00 -3.60 10.29
N TYR A 215 -11.25 -3.96 9.24
CA TYR A 215 -11.72 -3.77 7.87
C TYR A 215 -12.97 -4.64 7.58
N PRO A 216 -13.98 -4.09 6.87
CA PRO A 216 -15.18 -4.86 6.51
C PRO A 216 -14.89 -6.08 5.63
N ASP A 217 -13.90 -5.97 4.74
CA ASP A 217 -13.47 -7.02 3.79
C ASP A 217 -12.49 -8.05 4.40
N GLU A 218 -12.25 -7.97 5.71
CA GLU A 218 -11.54 -8.99 6.47
C GLU A 218 -12.53 -9.82 7.30
N ALA A 219 -12.27 -11.12 7.39
CA ALA A 219 -13.08 -12.04 8.20
C ALA A 219 -12.92 -11.78 9.71
N LYS A 220 -11.72 -11.36 10.11
CA LYS A 220 -11.31 -11.20 11.50
C LYS A 220 -11.13 -9.73 11.86
N THR A 221 -11.69 -9.31 12.98
CA THR A 221 -11.32 -8.04 13.63
C THR A 221 -10.23 -8.32 14.64
N LYS A 222 -9.14 -7.55 14.64
CA LYS A 222 -7.98 -7.75 15.51
C LYS A 222 -7.68 -6.51 16.34
N THR A 223 -7.39 -6.69 17.63
CA THR A 223 -6.89 -5.62 18.51
C THR A 223 -5.59 -6.06 19.14
N THR A 224 -4.51 -5.31 18.94
CA THR A 224 -3.18 -5.64 19.45
C THR A 224 -2.72 -4.59 20.44
N LEU A 225 -2.27 -5.03 21.62
CA LEU A 225 -1.73 -4.15 22.64
C LEU A 225 -0.20 -4.09 22.59
N LEU A 226 0.33 -2.87 22.54
CA LEU A 226 1.77 -2.58 22.59
C LEU A 226 2.22 -2.14 23.97
N GLU A 227 1.51 -1.18 24.58
CA GLU A 227 1.83 -0.64 25.91
C GLU A 227 0.55 -0.29 26.66
N GLY A 228 0.51 -0.56 27.96
CA GLY A 228 -0.61 -0.23 28.83
C GLY A 228 -1.53 -1.43 29.03
N SER A 229 -2.84 -1.20 28.97
CA SER A 229 -3.86 -2.22 29.18
C SER A 229 -5.07 -1.93 28.30
N VAL A 230 -5.61 -2.98 27.68
CA VAL A 230 -6.76 -2.89 26.78
C VAL A 230 -7.82 -3.86 27.24
N LYS A 231 -9.03 -3.36 27.45
CA LYS A 231 -10.22 -4.19 27.62
C LYS A 231 -10.98 -4.23 26.29
N VAL A 232 -11.12 -5.43 25.73
CA VAL A 232 -11.94 -5.68 24.53
C VAL A 232 -13.25 -6.33 24.97
N LYS A 233 -14.38 -5.81 24.48
CA LYS A 233 -15.69 -6.40 24.71
C LYS A 233 -16.45 -6.54 23.39
N LEU A 234 -17.04 -7.70 23.15
CA LEU A 234 -17.90 -7.93 22.00
C LEU A 234 -19.24 -7.21 22.19
N LEU A 235 -19.76 -6.64 21.11
CA LEU A 235 -21.00 -5.85 21.15
C LEU A 235 -22.26 -6.70 21.16
N VAL A 236 -22.23 -7.86 20.48
CA VAL A 236 -23.40 -8.74 20.32
C VAL A 236 -23.24 -10.03 21.13
N ALA A 237 -22.13 -10.74 20.95
CA ALA A 237 -21.85 -11.96 21.68
C ALA A 237 -21.34 -11.68 23.10
N LYS A 238 -21.42 -12.70 23.97
CA LYS A 238 -20.79 -12.64 25.29
C LYS A 238 -19.29 -12.93 25.13
N GLY A 239 -18.48 -11.87 25.13
CA GLY A 239 -17.02 -12.00 25.09
C GLY A 239 -16.35 -10.77 25.67
N THR A 240 -15.40 -10.97 26.58
CA THR A 240 -14.55 -9.89 27.10
C THR A 240 -13.15 -10.43 27.33
N ALA A 241 -12.15 -9.65 26.92
CA ALA A 241 -10.75 -9.97 27.11
C ALA A 241 -10.02 -8.75 27.70
N LEU A 242 -9.07 -9.02 28.59
CA LEU A 242 -8.10 -8.02 29.04
C LEU A 242 -6.75 -8.39 28.45
N LEU A 243 -6.22 -7.54 27.59
CA LEU A 243 -4.93 -7.76 26.93
C LEU A 243 -3.79 -7.23 27.79
N LYS A 244 -2.65 -7.92 27.70
CA LYS A 244 -1.33 -7.47 28.15
C LYS A 244 -0.48 -7.07 26.94
N PRO A 245 0.56 -6.23 27.12
CA PRO A 245 1.53 -5.94 26.07
C PRO A 245 2.02 -7.20 25.34
N GLY A 246 2.04 -7.16 24.00
CA GLY A 246 2.40 -8.30 23.15
C GLY A 246 1.25 -9.26 22.83
N GLN A 247 0.04 -9.00 23.32
CA GLN A 247 -1.14 -9.81 23.02
C GLN A 247 -2.03 -9.18 21.95
N GLN A 248 -2.69 -10.04 21.19
CA GLN A 248 -3.71 -9.69 20.21
C GLN A 248 -5.00 -10.43 20.50
N SER A 249 -6.13 -9.71 20.56
CA SER A 249 -7.44 -10.32 20.45
C SER A 249 -7.82 -10.53 18.97
N VAL A 250 -8.46 -11.65 18.67
CA VAL A 250 -9.00 -11.97 17.36
C VAL A 250 -10.48 -12.28 17.52
N TYR A 251 -11.32 -11.44 16.91
CA TYR A 251 -12.75 -11.60 16.87
C TYR A 251 -13.18 -12.10 15.48
N GLU A 252 -13.85 -13.25 15.45
CA GLU A 252 -14.40 -13.88 14.24
C GLU A 252 -15.73 -14.58 14.57
N GLY A 253 -16.79 -14.24 13.84
CA GLY A 253 -18.14 -14.75 14.15
C GLY A 253 -18.60 -14.30 15.54
N ASP A 254 -18.66 -15.24 16.48
CA ASP A 254 -19.01 -15.00 17.89
C ASP A 254 -17.87 -15.37 18.86
N GLN A 255 -16.68 -15.69 18.34
CA GLN A 255 -15.53 -16.12 19.12
C GLN A 255 -14.54 -14.97 19.33
N LEU A 256 -13.98 -14.90 20.54
CA LEU A 256 -12.92 -13.96 20.92
C LEU A 256 -11.73 -14.73 21.47
N ASP A 257 -10.70 -14.89 20.64
CA ASP A 257 -9.45 -15.53 21.03
C ASP A 257 -8.41 -14.49 21.41
N VAL A 258 -7.46 -14.87 22.27
CA VAL A 258 -6.33 -14.02 22.66
C VAL A 258 -5.04 -14.79 22.48
N ASN A 259 -4.14 -14.27 21.65
CA ASN A 259 -2.86 -14.90 21.33
C ASN A 259 -1.70 -13.94 21.59
N ALA A 260 -0.54 -14.49 21.95
CA ALA A 260 0.71 -13.74 21.92
C ALA A 260 1.19 -13.61 20.48
N ILE A 261 1.69 -12.44 20.10
CA ILE A 261 2.13 -12.17 18.72
C ILE A 261 3.42 -11.35 18.70
N ASP A 262 4.08 -11.34 17.54
CA ASP A 262 5.09 -10.33 17.24
C ASP A 262 4.41 -9.01 16.84
N VAL A 263 4.47 -8.04 17.75
CA VAL A 263 3.91 -6.71 17.56
C VAL A 263 4.50 -6.00 16.34
N ALA A 264 5.74 -6.32 15.96
CA ALA A 264 6.42 -5.68 14.84
C ALA A 264 5.66 -5.87 13.51
N GLU A 265 4.97 -7.00 13.33
CA GLU A 265 4.13 -7.24 12.16
C GLU A 265 2.95 -6.27 12.11
N VAL A 266 2.30 -6.06 13.26
CA VAL A 266 1.09 -5.25 13.36
C VAL A 266 1.36 -3.78 13.11
N ILE A 267 2.51 -3.26 13.54
CA ILE A 267 2.87 -1.85 13.31
C ILE A 267 3.77 -1.62 12.09
N ALA A 268 4.16 -2.68 11.37
CA ALA A 268 5.02 -2.55 10.19
C ALA A 268 4.48 -1.54 9.17
N TRP A 269 3.15 -1.48 9.01
CA TRP A 269 2.50 -0.58 8.07
C TRP A 269 2.75 0.90 8.41
N LYS A 270 2.73 1.24 9.71
CA LYS A 270 3.02 2.58 10.24
C LYS A 270 4.51 2.91 10.07
N GLU A 271 5.37 1.91 10.22
CA GLU A 271 6.82 2.04 10.02
C GLU A 271 7.23 1.98 8.53
N GLY A 272 6.28 1.93 7.59
CA GLY A 272 6.56 2.00 6.15
C GLY A 272 6.93 0.67 5.49
N TYR A 273 6.52 -0.46 6.08
CA TYR A 273 6.77 -1.80 5.58
C TYR A 273 5.50 -2.63 5.46
N PHE A 274 5.49 -3.49 4.45
CA PHE A 274 4.75 -4.73 4.51
C PHE A 274 5.61 -5.75 5.25
N LEU A 275 5.08 -6.34 6.31
CA LEU A 275 5.69 -7.47 7.01
C LEU A 275 4.65 -8.59 7.04
N PHE A 276 5.05 -9.77 6.58
CA PHE A 276 4.23 -10.97 6.52
C PHE A 276 4.95 -12.07 7.27
N GLN A 277 4.24 -12.75 8.18
CA GLN A 277 4.72 -13.94 8.88
C GLN A 277 3.74 -15.07 8.58
N ASP A 278 4.13 -15.96 7.67
CA ASP A 278 3.31 -17.10 7.25
C ASP A 278 1.86 -16.70 6.88
N GLU A 279 1.72 -15.64 6.08
CA GLU A 279 0.40 -15.07 5.76
C GLU A 279 -0.13 -15.57 4.41
N ASP A 280 -1.44 -15.88 4.36
CA ASP A 280 -2.12 -16.28 3.14
C ASP A 280 -2.09 -15.19 2.05
N ILE A 281 -1.86 -15.60 0.80
CA ILE A 281 -1.76 -14.71 -0.35
C ILE A 281 -2.98 -13.79 -0.50
N ARG A 282 -4.19 -14.22 -0.15
CA ARG A 282 -5.38 -13.37 -0.30
C ARG A 282 -5.36 -12.22 0.69
N SER A 283 -4.89 -12.45 1.91
CA SER A 283 -4.71 -11.41 2.92
C SER A 283 -3.62 -10.41 2.50
N ILE A 284 -2.48 -10.93 2.03
CA ILE A 284 -1.39 -10.12 1.46
C ILE A 284 -1.90 -9.23 0.32
N MET A 285 -2.62 -9.81 -0.62
CA MET A 285 -3.10 -9.08 -1.79
C MET A 285 -4.19 -8.07 -1.44
N ARG A 286 -5.00 -8.27 -0.38
CA ARG A 286 -5.90 -7.22 0.14
C ARG A 286 -5.13 -6.04 0.74
N LYS A 287 -4.06 -6.29 1.51
CA LYS A 287 -3.17 -5.22 2.02
C LYS A 287 -2.56 -4.43 0.86
N ILE A 288 -2.11 -5.12 -0.20
CA ILE A 288 -1.57 -4.50 -1.43
C ILE A 288 -2.66 -3.72 -2.18
N ALA A 289 -3.86 -4.28 -2.32
CA ALA A 289 -5.00 -3.64 -2.96
C ALA A 289 -5.35 -2.30 -2.31
N ARG A 290 -5.41 -2.28 -0.97
CA ARG A 290 -5.68 -1.05 -0.20
C ARG A 290 -4.56 -0.04 -0.36
N TRP A 291 -3.29 -0.46 -0.36
CA TRP A 291 -2.16 0.47 -0.42
C TRP A 291 -1.86 1.03 -1.81
N TYR A 292 -2.02 0.25 -2.87
CA TYR A 292 -1.78 0.71 -4.24
C TYR A 292 -3.05 1.14 -4.96
N ASP A 293 -4.21 1.01 -4.30
CA ASP A 293 -5.55 1.22 -4.87
C ASP A 293 -5.74 0.42 -6.17
N VAL A 294 -5.59 -0.90 -6.07
CA VAL A 294 -5.74 -1.83 -7.20
C VAL A 294 -6.84 -2.86 -6.95
N GLU A 295 -7.44 -3.33 -8.03
CA GLU A 295 -8.35 -4.47 -8.03
C GLU A 295 -7.55 -5.78 -8.09
N ILE A 296 -7.92 -6.76 -7.27
CA ILE A 296 -7.29 -8.09 -7.26
C ILE A 296 -8.25 -9.12 -7.83
N VAL A 297 -7.77 -9.88 -8.82
CA VAL A 297 -8.49 -11.01 -9.41
C VAL A 297 -7.66 -12.26 -9.23
N TYR A 298 -8.31 -13.41 -9.01
CA TYR A 298 -7.63 -14.70 -8.84
C TYR A 298 -8.00 -15.64 -9.98
N ALA A 299 -7.02 -16.37 -10.52
CA ALA A 299 -7.28 -17.47 -11.43
C ALA A 299 -8.00 -18.64 -10.71
N ALA A 300 -8.63 -19.54 -11.48
CA ALA A 300 -9.52 -20.59 -10.94
C ALA A 300 -8.85 -21.62 -10.00
N ASN A 301 -7.51 -21.67 -9.89
CA ASN A 301 -6.76 -22.70 -9.16
C ASN A 301 -5.68 -22.14 -8.21
N ILE A 302 -5.95 -21.02 -7.52
CA ILE A 302 -5.00 -20.49 -6.54
C ILE A 302 -5.10 -21.25 -5.22
N SER A 303 -4.09 -22.09 -4.95
CA SER A 303 -3.94 -22.75 -3.66
C SER A 303 -3.58 -21.75 -2.55
N PRO A 304 -4.11 -21.92 -1.33
CA PRO A 304 -3.63 -21.17 -0.18
C PRO A 304 -2.16 -21.56 0.05
N LYS A 305 -1.26 -20.59 -0.09
CA LYS A 305 0.14 -20.76 0.31
C LYS A 305 0.55 -19.54 1.10
N GLU A 306 1.29 -19.80 2.16
CA GLU A 306 1.77 -18.77 3.07
C GLU A 306 3.06 -18.15 2.56
N ILE A 307 3.22 -16.85 2.77
CA ILE A 307 4.42 -16.10 2.40
C ILE A 307 4.90 -15.34 3.62
N GLY A 308 6.21 -15.44 3.87
CA GLY A 308 6.93 -14.60 4.82
C GLY A 308 7.80 -13.56 4.10
N GLY A 309 8.04 -12.44 4.76
CA GLY A 309 9.04 -11.47 4.31
C GLY A 309 8.69 -10.02 4.63
N ARG A 310 9.66 -9.15 4.36
CA ARG A 310 9.57 -7.70 4.60
C ARG A 310 9.82 -6.94 3.31
N ILE A 311 8.91 -6.04 2.95
CA ILE A 311 9.01 -5.21 1.73
C ILE A 311 8.67 -3.77 2.09
N SER A 312 9.50 -2.81 1.70
CA SER A 312 9.19 -1.38 1.93
C SER A 312 7.95 -0.95 1.13
N ARG A 313 7.03 -0.23 1.80
CA ARG A 313 5.81 0.35 1.20
C ARG A 313 6.09 1.51 0.25
N ASN A 314 7.32 2.04 0.23
CA ASN A 314 7.75 3.12 -0.65
C ASN A 314 8.18 2.61 -2.05
N LYS A 315 8.22 1.29 -2.25
CA LYS A 315 8.52 0.70 -3.55
C LYS A 315 7.29 0.74 -4.46
N SER A 316 7.47 0.62 -5.76
CA SER A 316 6.36 0.52 -6.70
C SER A 316 5.66 -0.84 -6.59
N LEU A 317 4.39 -0.90 -7.01
CA LEU A 317 3.63 -2.16 -7.06
C LEU A 317 4.38 -3.25 -7.83
N ASP A 318 4.93 -2.93 -9.01
CA ASP A 318 5.72 -3.87 -9.81
C ASP A 318 6.90 -4.47 -9.02
N TYR A 319 7.58 -3.67 -8.19
CA TYR A 319 8.68 -4.15 -7.37
C TYR A 319 8.18 -5.12 -6.28
N VAL A 320 7.07 -4.78 -5.63
CA VAL A 320 6.45 -5.64 -4.61
C VAL A 320 6.02 -6.97 -5.22
N LEU A 321 5.29 -6.94 -6.33
CA LEU A 321 4.81 -8.15 -7.00
C LEU A 321 5.97 -9.02 -7.50
N ARG A 322 7.02 -8.43 -8.08
CA ARG A 322 8.24 -9.16 -8.46
C ARG A 322 8.93 -9.80 -7.26
N THR A 323 8.93 -9.12 -6.11
CA THR A 323 9.52 -9.66 -4.89
C THR A 323 8.72 -10.84 -4.37
N LEU A 324 7.38 -10.78 -4.39
CA LEU A 324 6.52 -11.90 -4.03
C LEU A 324 6.67 -13.09 -4.99
N SER A 325 6.83 -12.84 -6.29
CA SER A 325 7.03 -13.90 -7.29
C SER A 325 8.33 -14.68 -7.10
N ARG A 326 9.33 -14.15 -6.38
CA ARG A 326 10.57 -14.90 -6.07
C ARG A 326 10.38 -16.11 -5.17
N THR A 327 9.20 -16.24 -4.57
CA THR A 327 8.83 -17.46 -3.82
C THR A 327 8.54 -18.64 -4.74
N ASP A 328 8.43 -18.42 -6.05
CA ASP A 328 7.97 -19.39 -7.06
C ASP A 328 6.59 -20.02 -6.73
N LYS A 329 5.85 -19.39 -5.82
CA LYS A 329 4.53 -19.84 -5.38
C LYS A 329 3.38 -19.28 -6.21
N PHE A 330 3.59 -18.10 -6.82
CA PHE A 330 2.60 -17.31 -7.54
C PHE A 330 3.22 -16.40 -8.61
N ASN A 331 2.47 -16.19 -9.69
CA ASN A 331 2.76 -15.22 -10.74
C ASN A 331 1.72 -14.08 -10.75
N PHE A 332 2.13 -12.90 -11.20
CA PHE A 332 1.25 -11.72 -11.26
C PHE A 332 1.22 -11.10 -12.65
N LYS A 333 0.02 -10.72 -13.10
CA LYS A 333 -0.19 -9.91 -14.30
C LYS A 333 -0.84 -8.60 -13.91
N VAL A 334 -0.27 -7.48 -14.37
CA VAL A 334 -0.80 -6.14 -14.12
C VAL A 334 -1.35 -5.54 -15.42
N GLU A 335 -2.62 -5.16 -15.40
CA GLU A 335 -3.32 -4.53 -16.52
C GLU A 335 -4.08 -3.31 -16.00
N GLY A 336 -3.55 -2.11 -16.26
CA GLY A 336 -4.06 -0.88 -15.63
C GLY A 336 -3.94 -0.96 -14.10
N ARG A 337 -5.07 -0.83 -13.38
CA ARG A 337 -5.16 -0.99 -11.92
C ARG A 337 -5.67 -2.36 -11.48
N ARG A 338 -5.68 -3.34 -12.38
CA ARG A 338 -6.05 -4.72 -12.08
C ARG A 338 -4.80 -5.59 -11.96
N VAL A 339 -4.72 -6.35 -10.87
CA VAL A 339 -3.69 -7.36 -10.64
C VAL A 339 -4.34 -8.74 -10.64
N THR A 340 -3.92 -9.60 -11.57
CA THR A 340 -4.36 -11.00 -11.61
C THR A 340 -3.31 -11.87 -10.95
N VAL A 341 -3.72 -12.63 -9.94
CA VAL A 341 -2.90 -13.63 -9.23
C VAL A 341 -3.07 -14.97 -9.92
N MET A 342 -1.95 -15.59 -10.29
CA MET A 342 -1.85 -16.83 -11.05
C MET A 342 -0.96 -17.83 -10.30
N PRO A 343 -1.08 -19.14 -10.58
CA PRO A 343 -0.26 -20.18 -9.95
C PRO A 343 1.24 -20.00 -10.17
#